data_AF-A0A520B5E6-F1
#
_entry.id   AF-A0A520B5E6-F1
#
_cell.length_a   1.000
_cell.length_b   1.000
_cell.length_c   1.000
_cell.angle_alpha   90.00
_cell.angle_beta   90.00
_cell.angle_gamma   90.00
#
_symmetry.space_group_name_H-M   'P 1'
#
loop_
_entity.id
_entity.type
_entity.pdbx_description
1 polymer ?
#
loop_
_entity_poly.entity_id
_entity_poly.type
_entity_poly.pdbx_seq_one_letter_code
_entity_poly.pdbx_strand_id
1 'polypeptide(L)'
;EKDDYYYDFLRTFSKKPEVWKVASPLDYVNNIKNPHLLFYGSKTYPAIKIQTPKLYEKLKANNVVAEMKEVKGKSHVPMITQMIFGGNDLYDDIVEFVLRVSSAGDKK
;
A
#
# COMPACT_ATOMS: atom_id res chain seq x y z
N GLU A 1 -26.20 1.66 -1.46
CA GLU A 1 -26.33 1.27 -0.04
C GLU A 1 -25.19 1.86 0.77
N LYS A 2 -25.44 2.19 2.03
CA LYS A 2 -24.38 2.56 2.98
C LYS A 2 -23.88 1.25 3.59
N ASP A 3 -22.60 0.94 3.43
CA ASP A 3 -22.00 -0.21 4.10
C ASP A 3 -21.69 0.11 5.57
N ASP A 4 -21.19 -0.88 6.31
CA ASP A 4 -20.85 -0.75 7.73
C ASP A 4 -19.79 0.34 7.99
N TYR A 5 -18.99 0.71 6.99
CA TYR A 5 -17.90 1.68 7.11
C TYR A 5 -18.28 3.10 6.70
N TYR A 6 -19.49 3.32 6.16
CA TYR A 6 -19.91 4.61 5.60
C TYR A 6 -19.74 5.77 6.58
N TYR A 7 -20.20 5.62 7.83
CA TYR A 7 -20.11 6.69 8.83
C TYR A 7 -18.69 6.87 9.38
N ASP A 8 -17.91 5.80 9.46
CA ASP A 8 -16.50 5.88 9.86
C ASP A 8 -15.66 6.61 8.80
N PHE A 9 -15.93 6.36 7.52
CA PHE A 9 -15.33 7.08 6.41
C PHE A 9 -15.68 8.57 6.46
N LEU A 10 -16.96 8.90 6.63
CA LEU A 10 -17.40 10.30 6.75
C LEU A 10 -16.84 11.00 8.00
N ARG A 11 -16.68 10.29 9.12
CA ARG A 11 -16.06 10.84 10.32
C ARG A 11 -14.58 11.15 10.09
N THR A 12 -13.89 10.29 9.35
CA THR A 12 -12.44 10.41 9.10
C THR A 12 -12.12 11.44 8.03
N PHE A 13 -12.83 11.40 6.89
CA PHE A 13 -12.50 12.20 5.71
C PHE A 13 -13.49 13.34 5.44
N SER A 14 -14.46 13.56 6.34
CA SER A 14 -15.57 14.51 6.20
C SER A 14 -16.58 14.14 5.09
N LYS A 15 -17.65 14.94 4.97
CA LYS A 15 -18.65 14.85 3.89
C LYS A 15 -18.26 15.64 2.62
N LYS A 16 -17.11 16.31 2.64
CA LYS A 16 -16.65 17.23 1.59
C LYS A 16 -15.70 16.50 0.63
N PRO A 17 -16.13 16.18 -0.61
CA PRO A 17 -15.30 15.42 -1.56
C PRO A 17 -13.96 16.08 -1.89
N GLU A 18 -13.89 17.41 -1.83
CA GLU A 18 -12.66 18.18 -1.99
C GLU A 18 -11.60 17.80 -0.95
N VAL A 19 -12.01 17.48 0.28
CA VAL A 19 -11.10 17.01 1.34
C VAL A 19 -10.54 15.63 1.00
N TRP A 20 -11.35 14.76 0.38
CA TRP A 20 -10.91 13.40 0.01
C TRP A 20 -9.83 13.45 -1.06
N LYS A 21 -9.96 14.38 -2.01
CA LYS A 21 -8.98 14.59 -3.07
C LYS A 21 -7.65 15.07 -2.48
N VAL A 22 -7.68 16.14 -1.68
CA VAL A 22 -6.49 16.67 -0.99
C VAL A 22 -5.85 15.65 -0.04
N ALA A 23 -6.64 14.75 0.55
CA ALA A 23 -6.11 13.71 1.42
C ALA A 23 -5.55 12.48 0.68
N SER A 24 -5.78 12.35 -0.63
CA SER A 24 -5.41 11.15 -1.38
C SER A 24 -3.91 11.14 -1.73
N PRO A 25 -3.14 10.13 -1.30
CA PRO A 25 -1.73 10.03 -1.69
C PRO A 25 -1.51 9.92 -3.21
N LEU A 26 -2.53 9.45 -3.95
CA LEU A 26 -2.48 9.34 -5.41
C LEU A 26 -2.26 10.68 -6.12
N ASP A 27 -2.68 11.79 -5.50
CA ASP A 27 -2.51 13.13 -6.05
C ASP A 27 -1.12 13.73 -5.79
N TYR A 28 -0.31 13.07 -4.94
CA TYR A 28 1.04 13.50 -4.58
C TYR A 28 2.14 12.56 -5.07
N VAL A 29 1.81 11.55 -5.90
CA VAL A 29 2.77 10.53 -6.35
C VAL A 29 3.98 11.13 -7.09
N ASN A 30 3.84 12.31 -7.70
CA ASN A 30 4.94 13.01 -8.36
C ASN A 30 6.01 13.53 -7.38
N ASN A 31 5.65 13.69 -6.10
CA ASN A 31 6.56 14.15 -5.05
C ASN A 31 7.25 12.98 -4.34
N ILE A 32 6.81 11.74 -4.59
CA ILE A 32 7.36 10.55 -3.95
C ILE A 32 8.72 10.22 -4.58
N LYS A 33 9.72 9.98 -3.72
CA LYS A 33 11.09 9.63 -4.12
C LYS A 33 11.63 8.38 -3.45
N ASN A 34 11.11 8.02 -2.28
CA ASN A 34 11.57 6.86 -1.53
C ASN A 34 11.10 5.55 -2.19
N PRO A 35 11.86 4.46 -2.05
CA PRO A 35 11.42 3.14 -2.50
C PRO A 35 10.15 2.66 -1.78
N HIS A 36 9.32 1.87 -2.46
CA HIS A 36 8.07 1.31 -1.94
C HIS A 36 7.98 -0.20 -2.13
N LEU A 37 7.53 -0.90 -1.09
CA LEU A 37 7.09 -2.30 -1.16
C LEU A 37 5.61 -2.36 -0.81
N LEU A 38 4.79 -2.86 -1.74
CA LEU A 38 3.33 -2.82 -1.63
C LEU A 38 2.77 -4.24 -1.52
N PHE A 39 1.98 -4.50 -0.46
CA PHE A 39 1.29 -5.77 -0.25
C PHE A 39 -0.23 -5.59 -0.28
N TYR A 40 -0.93 -6.57 -0.85
CA TYR A 40 -2.37 -6.71 -0.64
C TYR A 40 -2.80 -8.18 -0.75
N GLY A 41 -3.84 -8.57 -0.01
CA GLY A 41 -4.36 -9.94 -0.05
C GLY A 41 -5.30 -10.19 -1.23
N SER A 42 -5.29 -11.39 -1.83
CA SER A 42 -6.13 -11.69 -3.00
C SER A 42 -7.64 -11.70 -2.69
N LYS A 43 -8.01 -11.92 -1.41
CA LYS A 43 -9.37 -11.90 -0.86
C LYS A 43 -9.68 -10.63 -0.06
N THR A 44 -8.90 -9.56 -0.23
CA THR A 44 -9.13 -8.27 0.43
C THR A 44 -10.30 -7.49 -0.20
N TYR A 45 -10.62 -6.33 0.35
CA TYR A 45 -11.68 -5.45 -0.18
C TYR A 45 -11.41 -5.05 -1.65
N PRO A 46 -12.44 -4.99 -2.51
CA PRO A 46 -12.28 -4.63 -3.92
C PRO A 46 -11.53 -3.31 -4.15
N ALA A 47 -11.78 -2.30 -3.32
CA ALA A 47 -11.11 -1.01 -3.40
C ALA A 47 -9.58 -1.14 -3.28
N ILE A 48 -9.07 -1.97 -2.37
CA ILE A 48 -7.63 -2.19 -2.19
C ILE A 48 -7.04 -2.90 -3.42
N LYS A 49 -7.75 -3.90 -3.97
CA LYS A 49 -7.32 -4.62 -5.19
C LYS A 49 -7.19 -3.70 -6.40
N ILE A 50 -7.94 -2.59 -6.44
CA ILE A 50 -7.87 -1.59 -7.52
C ILE A 50 -6.82 -0.53 -7.22
N GLN A 51 -6.77 -0.03 -5.98
CA GLN A 51 -5.95 1.12 -5.62
C GLN A 51 -4.46 0.77 -5.51
N THR A 52 -4.11 -0.40 -4.98
CA THR A 52 -2.70 -0.80 -4.82
C THR A 52 -1.98 -0.93 -6.17
N PRO A 53 -2.50 -1.64 -7.19
CA PRO A 53 -1.88 -1.66 -8.52
C PRO A 53 -1.82 -0.27 -9.17
N LYS A 54 -2.86 0.56 -9.00
CA LYS A 54 -2.87 1.93 -9.55
C LYS A 54 -1.77 2.80 -8.95
N LEU A 55 -1.50 2.67 -7.65
CA LEU A 55 -0.37 3.37 -7.00
C LEU A 55 0.96 2.84 -7.52
N TYR A 56 1.13 1.52 -7.60
CA TYR A 56 2.33 0.88 -8.14
C TYR A 56 2.68 1.39 -9.54
N GLU A 57 1.72 1.39 -10.48
CA GLU A 57 1.96 1.86 -11.85
C GLU A 57 2.36 3.34 -11.90
N LYS A 58 1.76 4.19 -11.06
CA LYS A 58 2.15 5.60 -10.97
C LYS A 58 3.55 5.80 -10.39
N LEU A 59 3.94 5.02 -9.38
CA LEU A 59 5.30 5.05 -8.83
C LEU A 59 6.32 4.64 -9.89
N LYS A 60 6.04 3.55 -10.63
CA LYS A 60 6.87 3.08 -11.73
C LYS A 60 7.01 4.11 -12.85
N ALA A 61 5.91 4.74 -13.24
CA ALA A 61 5.92 5.81 -14.25
C ALA A 61 6.78 7.02 -13.83
N ASN A 62 6.89 7.27 -12.51
CA ASN A 62 7.71 8.33 -11.94
C ASN A 62 9.17 7.90 -11.65
N ASN A 63 9.59 6.74 -12.15
CA ASN A 63 10.92 6.16 -11.92
C ASN A 63 11.23 5.94 -10.42
N VAL A 64 10.21 5.74 -9.59
CA VAL A 64 10.38 5.34 -8.20
C VAL A 64 10.59 3.83 -8.14
N VAL A 65 11.56 3.38 -7.34
CA VAL A 65 11.76 1.95 -7.07
C VAL A 65 10.53 1.45 -6.31
N ALA A 66 9.76 0.59 -6.95
CA ALA A 66 8.56 0.03 -6.36
C ALA A 66 8.44 -1.45 -6.69
N GLU A 67 7.99 -2.22 -5.71
CA GLU A 67 7.63 -3.64 -5.82
C GLU A 67 6.23 -3.86 -5.28
N MET A 68 5.54 -4.84 -5.85
CA MET A 68 4.17 -5.18 -5.45
C MET A 68 4.00 -6.70 -5.39
N LYS A 69 3.40 -7.19 -4.31
CA LYS A 69 3.07 -8.61 -4.12
C LYS A 69 1.61 -8.78 -3.70
N GLU A 70 0.85 -9.53 -4.51
CA GLU A 70 -0.46 -10.02 -4.11
C GLU A 70 -0.29 -11.28 -3.26
N VAL A 71 -0.76 -11.25 -2.02
CA VAL A 71 -0.70 -12.36 -1.07
C VAL A 71 -1.91 -13.27 -1.25
N LYS A 72 -1.69 -14.41 -1.91
CA LYS A 72 -2.76 -15.36 -2.25
C LYS A 72 -3.51 -15.86 -1.01
N GLY A 73 -4.83 -15.89 -1.09
CA GLY A 73 -5.71 -16.49 -0.09
C GLY A 73 -5.95 -15.65 1.16
N LYS A 74 -5.28 -14.50 1.32
CA LYS A 74 -5.43 -13.64 2.50
C LYS A 74 -6.51 -12.56 2.28
N SER A 75 -7.38 -12.39 3.27
CA SER A 75 -8.24 -11.20 3.42
C SER A 75 -7.49 -10.12 4.23
N HIS A 76 -8.11 -8.94 4.41
CA HIS A 76 -7.43 -7.79 5.00
C HIS A 76 -6.84 -8.06 6.40
N VAL A 77 -7.66 -8.49 7.36
CA VAL A 77 -7.21 -8.75 8.74
C VAL A 77 -6.16 -9.88 8.80
N PRO A 78 -6.37 -11.07 8.21
CA PRO A 78 -5.36 -12.14 8.21
C PRO A 78 -4.03 -11.79 7.54
N MET A 79 -4.04 -10.86 6.56
CA MET A 79 -2.81 -10.39 5.91
C MET A 79 -1.96 -9.55 6.87
N ILE A 80 -2.60 -8.78 7.76
CA ILE A 80 -1.90 -7.96 8.74
C ILE A 80 -1.54 -8.77 9.99
N THR A 81 -2.44 -9.64 10.48
CA THR A 81 -2.18 -10.36 11.74
C THR A 81 -1.03 -11.35 11.65
N GLN A 82 -0.70 -11.90 10.46
CA GLN A 82 0.51 -12.71 10.30
C GLN A 82 1.78 -11.91 10.64
N MET A 83 1.80 -10.58 10.46
CA MET A 83 2.92 -9.70 10.79
C MET A 83 3.15 -9.53 12.30
N ILE A 84 2.25 -10.02 13.15
CA ILE A 84 2.49 -10.08 14.61
C ILE A 84 3.43 -11.24 14.95
N PHE A 85 3.46 -12.28 14.11
CA PHE A 85 4.33 -13.43 14.26
C PHE A 85 5.53 -13.27 13.31
N GLY A 86 6.73 -13.10 13.88
CA GLY A 86 7.94 -12.77 13.11
C GLY A 86 8.37 -13.82 12.08
N GLY A 87 7.97 -15.09 12.24
CA GLY A 87 8.28 -16.16 11.29
C GLY A 87 7.27 -16.26 10.16
N ASN A 88 7.18 -15.25 9.29
CA ASN A 88 6.34 -15.31 8.09
C ASN A 88 7.05 -14.70 6.88
N ASP A 89 6.75 -15.23 5.69
CA ASP A 89 7.42 -14.86 4.44
C ASP A 89 7.38 -13.35 4.11
N LEU A 90 6.36 -12.61 4.57
CA LEU A 90 6.30 -11.15 4.33
C LEU A 90 7.36 -10.40 5.14
N TYR A 91 7.76 -10.88 6.32
CA TYR A 91 8.89 -10.26 7.04
C TYR A 91 10.19 -10.42 6.26
N ASP A 92 10.43 -11.61 5.71
CA ASP A 92 11.61 -11.87 4.90
C ASP A 92 11.61 -10.96 3.66
N ASP A 93 10.48 -10.85 2.94
CA ASP A 93 10.33 -9.93 1.81
C ASP A 93 10.66 -8.47 2.21
N ILE A 94 10.19 -8.03 3.39
CA ILE A 94 10.41 -6.66 3.89
C ILE A 94 11.89 -6.44 4.23
N VAL A 95 12.51 -7.36 4.97
CA VAL A 95 13.92 -7.25 5.36
C VAL A 95 14.81 -7.26 4.13
N GLU A 96 14.57 -8.17 3.19
CA GLU A 96 15.30 -8.23 1.91
C GLU A 96 15.15 -6.94 1.11
N PHE A 97 13.93 -6.41 1.01
CA PHE A 97 13.69 -5.13 0.34
C PHE A 97 14.47 -3.99 0.98
N VAL A 98 14.37 -3.84 2.31
CA VAL A 98 15.06 -2.78 3.06
C VAL A 98 16.58 -2.88 2.89
N LEU A 99 17.15 -4.08 3.02
CA LEU A 99 18.59 -4.30 2.86
C LEU A 99 19.05 -3.96 1.44
N ARG A 100 18.30 -4.39 0.43
CA ARG A 100 18.63 -4.13 -0.98
C ARG A 100 18.55 -2.66 -1.34
N VAL A 101 17.50 -1.95 -0.93
CA VAL A 101 17.35 -0.53 -1.27
C VAL A 101 18.30 0.37 -0.47
N SER A 102 18.67 -0.02 0.76
CA SER A 102 19.67 0.70 1.55
C SER A 102 21.07 0.52 0.94
N SER A 103 21.45 -0.72 0.62
CA SER A 103 22.75 -1.03 -0.01
C SER A 103 22.91 -0.43 -1.41
N ALA A 104 21.81 -0.16 -2.11
CA ALA A 104 21.83 0.51 -3.41
C ALA A 104 21.96 2.04 -3.28
N GLY A 105 21.55 2.62 -2.15
CA GLY A 105 21.71 4.05 -1.84
C GLY A 105 23.16 4.42 -1.49
N ASP A 106 23.90 3.51 -0.86
CA ASP A 106 25.30 3.74 -0.45
C ASP A 106 26.33 3.63 -1.60
N LYS A 107 25.90 3.17 -2.78
CA LYS A 107 26.77 3.03 -3.98
C LYS A 107 26.65 4.18 -4.98
N LYS A 108 26.05 5.31 -4.58
CA LYS A 108 25.87 6.50 -5.43
C LYS A 108 26.79 7.65 -5.05
#